data_AF-A0A8R1DLE4-F1
#
_entry.id   AF-A0A8R1DLE4-F1
#
_cell.length_a   1.000
_cell.length_b   1.000
_cell.length_c   1.000
_cell.angle_alpha   90.00
_cell.angle_beta   90.00
_cell.angle_gamma   90.00
#
_symmetry.space_group_name_H-M   'P 1'
#
loop_
_entity.id
_entity.type
_entity.pdbx_description
1 polymer ?
#
loop_
_entity_poly.entity_id
_entity_poly.type
_entity_poly.pdbx_seq_one_letter_code
_entity_poly.pdbx_strand_id
1 'polypeptide(L)'
;MDFSREALLAELELKDDIIEQLRKELDEYRVANSVRKTAISSEPDVQVKRQIIGKSDEAFETIGNALMCNSFLRNLDSIQIDKIASAMYPVHVTAGAIIIRQGELGSIMYVIQVNTVQEFQ
;
A
#
# COMPACT_ATOMS: atom_id res chain seq x y z
N MET A 1 4.20 65.42 0.59
CA MET A 1 4.20 64.74 -0.72
C MET A 1 2.83 64.11 -0.84
N ASP A 2 1.89 64.76 -1.53
CA ASP A 2 0.60 64.17 -1.84
C ASP A 2 0.82 63.16 -2.96
N PHE A 3 0.71 61.88 -2.63
CA PHE A 3 0.67 60.86 -3.67
C PHE A 3 -0.65 61.04 -4.43
N SER A 4 -0.56 61.18 -5.76
CA SER A 4 -1.76 61.28 -6.58
C SER A 4 -2.58 60.00 -6.42
N ARG A 5 -3.91 60.13 -6.45
CA ARG A 5 -4.85 59.00 -6.38
C ARG A 5 -4.49 57.90 -7.38
N GLU A 6 -3.99 58.29 -8.56
CA GLU A 6 -3.54 57.38 -9.61
C GLU A 6 -2.32 56.54 -9.18
N ALA A 7 -1.34 57.15 -8.52
CA ALA A 7 -0.17 56.42 -8.00
C ALA A 7 -0.57 55.38 -6.94
N LEU A 8 -1.51 55.74 -6.06
CA LEU A 8 -2.03 54.81 -5.04
C LEU A 8 -2.81 53.65 -5.67
N LEU A 9 -3.55 53.90 -6.75
CA LEU A 9 -4.29 52.85 -7.47
C LEU A 9 -3.35 51.87 -8.19
N ALA A 10 -2.33 52.37 -8.87
CA ALA A 10 -1.33 51.53 -9.53
C ALA A 10 -0.53 50.68 -8.52
N GLU A 11 -0.24 51.23 -7.34
CA GLU A 11 0.45 50.47 -6.28
C GLU A 11 -0.45 49.40 -5.64
N LEU A 12 -1.76 49.63 -5.56
CA LEU A 12 -2.72 48.61 -5.11
C LEU A 12 -2.82 47.46 -6.13
N GLU A 13 -2.92 47.76 -7.42
CA GLU A 13 -2.96 46.76 -8.48
C GLU A 13 -1.71 45.86 -8.46
N LEU A 14 -0.53 46.46 -8.33
CA LEU A 14 0.72 45.71 -8.18
C LEU A 14 0.73 44.81 -6.93
N LYS A 15 0.15 45.27 -5.82
CA LYS A 15 0.07 44.47 -4.59
C LYS A 15 -0.91 43.31 -4.75
N ASP A 16 -2.02 43.51 -5.45
CA ASP A 16 -2.98 42.45 -5.74
C ASP A 16 -2.34 41.36 -6.63
N ASP A 17 -1.57 41.75 -7.64
CA ASP A 17 -0.80 40.82 -8.48
C ASP A 17 0.20 40.00 -7.65
N ILE A 18 0.94 40.65 -6.74
CA ILE A 18 1.90 39.98 -5.84
C ILE A 18 1.16 39.01 -4.90
N ILE A 19 0.00 39.41 -4.38
CA ILE A 19 -0.82 38.54 -3.52
C ILE A 19 -1.26 37.30 -4.30
N GLU A 20 -1.69 37.46 -5.55
CA GLU A 20 -2.11 36.35 -6.39
C GLU A 20 -0.93 35.40 -6.69
N GLN A 21 0.23 35.96 -7.00
CA GLN A 21 1.45 35.19 -7.26
C GLN A 21 1.90 34.39 -6.03
N LEU A 22 1.90 35.01 -4.84
CA LEU A 22 2.23 34.34 -3.58
C LEU A 22 1.22 33.25 -3.21
N ARG A 23 -0.08 33.44 -3.50
CA ARG A 23 -1.10 32.41 -3.29
C ARG A 23 -0.87 31.19 -4.17
N LYS A 24 -0.53 31.41 -5.44
CA LYS A 24 -0.22 30.33 -6.39
C LYS A 24 1.01 29.54 -5.94
N GLU A 25 2.08 30.23 -5.56
CA GLU A 25 3.28 29.59 -5.03
C GLU A 25 2.97 28.78 -3.76
N LEU A 26 2.17 29.34 -2.84
CA LEU A 26 1.75 28.63 -1.62
C LEU A 26 0.93 27.37 -1.92
N ASP A 27 0.03 27.40 -2.90
CA ASP A 27 -0.75 26.23 -3.30
C ASP A 27 0.13 25.15 -3.95
N GLU A 28 1.11 25.54 -4.76
CA GLU A 28 2.12 24.61 -5.31
C GLU A 28 2.94 23.96 -4.18
N TYR A 29 3.40 24.74 -3.19
CA TYR A 29 4.09 24.20 -2.00
C TYR A 29 3.18 23.30 -1.16
N ARG A 30 1.90 23.64 -1.02
CA ARG A 30 0.93 22.81 -0.30
C ARG A 30 0.67 21.52 -1.03
N VAL A 31 0.55 21.50 -2.36
CA VAL A 31 0.38 20.28 -3.13
C VAL A 31 1.65 19.42 -3.07
N ALA A 32 2.83 20.02 -3.27
CA ALA A 32 4.11 19.32 -3.22
C ALA A 32 4.39 18.72 -1.82
N ASN A 33 3.96 19.40 -0.75
CA ASN A 33 4.13 18.94 0.63
C ASN A 33 2.87 18.29 1.23
N SER A 34 1.75 18.18 0.50
CA SER A 34 0.53 17.48 0.94
C SER A 34 0.65 15.99 0.67
N VAL A 35 1.78 15.40 1.05
CA VAL A 35 1.82 13.99 1.40
C VAL A 35 1.19 13.89 2.78
N ARG A 36 -0.14 13.99 2.85
CA ARG A 36 -0.86 13.70 4.10
C ARG A 36 -0.63 12.23 4.42
N LYS A 37 0.30 11.97 5.34
CA LYS A 37 0.56 10.64 5.86
C LYS A 37 -0.68 10.19 6.62
N THR A 38 -1.44 9.27 6.03
CA THR A 38 -2.53 8.59 6.71
C THR A 38 -1.95 7.51 7.61
N ALA A 39 -2.56 7.33 8.79
CA ALA A 39 -2.20 6.23 9.67
C ALA A 39 -2.76 4.91 9.10
N ILE A 40 -2.03 3.82 9.31
CA ILE A 40 -2.48 2.45 9.03
C ILE A 40 -2.60 1.75 10.37
N SER A 41 -3.70 1.02 10.59
CA SER A 41 -3.98 0.26 11.80
C SER A 41 -4.55 -1.10 11.43
N SER A 42 -4.11 -2.14 12.12
CA SER A 42 -4.62 -3.51 12.00
C SER A 42 -5.75 -3.77 12.99
N GLU A 43 -6.51 -4.84 12.76
CA GLU A 43 -7.51 -5.30 13.74
C GLU A 43 -6.86 -5.69 15.09
N PRO A 44 -7.59 -5.56 16.21
CA PRO A 44 -7.13 -6.07 17.50
C PRO A 44 -7.00 -7.60 17.48
N ASP A 45 -6.06 -8.12 18.28
CA ASP A 45 -5.79 -9.56 18.32
C ASP A 45 -6.95 -10.31 18.99
N VAL A 46 -7.54 -11.27 18.27
CA VAL A 46 -8.64 -12.12 18.74
C VAL A 46 -8.20 -13.56 18.66
N GLN A 47 -8.51 -14.36 19.68
CA GLN A 47 -8.21 -15.79 19.65
C GLN A 47 -9.06 -16.50 18.58
N VAL A 48 -8.45 -16.78 17.44
CA VAL A 48 -9.09 -17.53 16.36
C VAL A 48 -8.66 -19.00 16.41
N LYS A 49 -9.63 -19.91 16.32
CA LYS A 49 -9.34 -21.34 16.14
C LYS A 49 -8.74 -21.54 14.75
N ARG A 50 -7.45 -21.87 14.69
CA ARG A 50 -6.76 -22.15 13.43
C ARG A 50 -7.17 -23.51 12.90
N GLN A 51 -7.53 -23.56 11.62
CA GLN A 51 -7.73 -24.83 10.92
C GLN A 51 -6.37 -25.40 10.53
N ILE A 52 -6.14 -26.68 10.81
CA ILE A 52 -4.97 -27.42 10.35
C ILE A 52 -5.39 -28.17 9.08
N ILE A 53 -4.67 -27.92 7.99
CA ILE A 53 -4.96 -28.48 6.67
C ILE A 53 -3.79 -29.36 6.27
N GLY A 54 -4.05 -30.67 6.18
CA GLY A 54 -3.08 -31.65 5.69
C GLY A 54 -2.75 -31.39 4.22
N LYS A 55 -1.46 -31.32 3.89
CA LYS A 55 -0.92 -31.09 2.55
C LYS A 55 0.14 -32.15 2.25
N SER A 56 0.55 -32.26 0.99
CA SER A 56 1.72 -33.04 0.63
C SER A 56 2.99 -32.37 1.16
N ASP A 57 4.03 -33.19 1.39
CA ASP A 57 5.34 -32.71 1.84
C ASP A 57 5.91 -31.67 0.86
N GLU A 58 5.76 -31.90 -0.46
CA GLU A 58 6.19 -30.96 -1.50
C GLU A 58 5.53 -29.57 -1.37
N ALA A 59 4.21 -29.53 -1.11
CA ALA A 59 3.50 -28.27 -0.91
C ALA A 59 3.95 -27.57 0.37
N PHE A 60 4.23 -28.35 1.42
CA PHE A 60 4.72 -27.84 2.70
C PHE A 60 6.12 -27.21 2.57
N GLU A 61 7.03 -27.91 1.89
CA GLU A 61 8.38 -27.41 1.60
C GLU A 61 8.35 -26.15 0.72
N THR A 62 7.51 -26.14 -0.32
CA THR A 62 7.36 -24.97 -1.20
C THR A 62 6.91 -23.73 -0.43
N ILE A 63 5.93 -23.88 0.47
CA ILE A 63 5.45 -22.79 1.32
C ILE A 63 6.56 -22.33 2.28
N GLY A 64 7.22 -23.27 2.97
CA GLY A 64 8.30 -22.95 3.90
C GLY A 64 9.44 -22.17 3.24
N ASN A 65 9.87 -22.62 2.06
CA ASN A 65 10.89 -21.93 1.27
C ASN A 65 10.44 -20.52 0.85
N ALA A 66 9.19 -20.37 0.40
CA ALA A 66 8.65 -19.07 0.01
C ALA A 66 8.59 -18.07 1.19
N LEU A 67 8.23 -18.54 2.38
CA LEU A 67 8.23 -17.73 3.61
C LEU A 67 9.66 -17.30 3.99
N MET A 68 10.64 -18.20 3.88
CA MET A 68 12.04 -17.90 4.20
C MET A 68 12.70 -16.96 3.21
N CYS A 69 12.31 -17.00 1.93
CA CYS A 69 12.78 -16.07 0.92
C CYS A 69 12.18 -14.66 1.06
N ASN A 70 11.07 -14.51 1.80
CA ASN A 70 10.41 -13.22 1.99
C ASN A 70 11.11 -12.37 3.06
N SER A 71 11.46 -11.13 2.74
CA SER A 71 12.19 -10.23 3.65
C SER A 71 11.44 -9.87 4.93
N PHE A 72 10.10 -9.90 4.92
CA PHE A 72 9.26 -9.65 6.09
C PHE A 72 9.09 -10.89 6.97
N LEU A 73 9.16 -12.09 6.40
CA LEU A 73 8.83 -13.36 7.08
C LEU A 73 10.07 -14.25 7.36
N ARG A 74 11.25 -13.92 6.82
CA ARG A 74 12.48 -14.71 6.96
C ARG A 74 12.99 -14.97 8.38
N ASN A 75 12.53 -14.20 9.36
CA ASN A 75 12.97 -14.29 10.75
C ASN A 75 12.05 -15.17 11.61
N LEU A 76 11.08 -15.86 11.02
CA LEU A 76 10.20 -16.79 11.72
C LEU A 76 10.99 -18.05 12.12
N ASP A 77 10.68 -18.58 13.30
CA ASP A 77 11.22 -19.87 13.71
C ASP A 77 10.53 -21.03 12.95
N SER A 78 11.13 -22.22 12.98
CA SER A 78 10.58 -23.39 12.29
C SER A 78 9.15 -23.73 12.75
N ILE A 79 8.86 -23.57 14.04
CA ILE A 79 7.54 -23.86 14.61
C ILE A 79 6.48 -22.88 14.08
N GLN A 80 6.83 -21.61 13.89
CA GLN A 80 5.97 -20.57 13.33
C GLN A 80 5.73 -20.81 11.84
N ILE A 81 6.78 -21.19 11.10
CA ILE A 81 6.66 -21.58 9.69
C ILE A 81 5.71 -22.77 9.57
N ASP A 82 5.89 -23.81 10.39
CA ASP A 82 5.02 -25.00 10.37
C ASP A 82 3.57 -24.65 10.70
N LYS A 83 3.35 -23.73 11.64
CA LYS A 83 2.01 -23.22 11.99
C LYS A 83 1.35 -22.46 10.85
N ILE A 84 2.11 -21.68 10.09
CA ILE A 84 1.58 -20.94 8.93
C ILE A 84 1.32 -21.91 7.79
N ALA A 85 2.30 -22.75 7.45
CA ALA A 85 2.20 -23.73 6.37
C ALA A 85 1.05 -24.71 6.59
N SER A 86 0.81 -25.15 7.83
CA SER A 86 -0.34 -26.00 8.16
C SER A 86 -1.69 -25.28 8.06
N ALA A 87 -1.75 -23.96 8.29
CA ALA A 87 -2.98 -23.18 8.24
C ALA A 87 -3.37 -22.69 6.83
N MET A 88 -2.42 -22.59 5.90
CA MET A 88 -2.71 -22.22 4.51
C MET A 88 -3.61 -23.25 3.82
N TYR A 89 -4.30 -22.87 2.74
CA TYR A 89 -5.17 -23.76 1.98
C TYR A 89 -4.92 -23.64 0.47
N PRO A 90 -5.12 -24.71 -0.31
CA PRO A 90 -4.96 -24.67 -1.76
C PRO A 90 -6.06 -23.83 -2.40
N VAL A 91 -5.68 -23.02 -3.39
CA VAL A 91 -6.60 -22.26 -4.24
C VAL A 91 -6.29 -22.60 -5.70
N HIS A 92 -7.28 -23.17 -6.40
CA HIS A 92 -7.17 -23.50 -7.82
C HIS A 92 -7.79 -22.39 -8.66
N VAL A 93 -7.02 -21.86 -9.61
CA VAL A 93 -7.44 -20.81 -10.53
C VAL A 93 -7.24 -21.25 -11.97
N THR A 94 -8.19 -20.88 -12.83
CA THR A 94 -8.12 -21.17 -14.27
C THR A 94 -7.29 -20.10 -14.99
N ALA A 95 -6.73 -20.46 -16.15
CA ALA A 95 -6.04 -19.48 -16.99
C ALA A 95 -6.95 -18.29 -17.34
N GLY A 96 -6.42 -17.07 -17.23
CA GLY A 96 -7.17 -15.83 -17.43
C GLY A 96 -8.03 -15.39 -16.24
N ALA A 97 -8.07 -16.15 -15.13
CA ALA A 97 -8.74 -15.72 -13.92
C ALA A 97 -7.97 -14.59 -13.23
N ILE A 98 -8.71 -13.63 -12.66
CA ILE A 98 -8.16 -12.52 -11.89
C ILE A 98 -8.14 -12.94 -10.42
N ILE A 99 -6.94 -13.00 -9.82
CA ILE A 99 -6.74 -13.44 -8.43
C ILE A 99 -6.97 -12.27 -7.46
N ILE A 100 -6.42 -11.09 -7.79
CA ILE A 100 -6.50 -9.86 -6.99
C ILE A 100 -6.84 -8.72 -7.94
N ARG A 101 -7.70 -7.79 -7.53
CA ARG A 101 -8.01 -6.56 -8.28
C ARG A 101 -7.45 -5.34 -7.57
N GLN A 102 -6.87 -4.43 -8.34
CA GLN A 102 -6.41 -3.15 -7.82
C GLN A 102 -7.59 -2.36 -7.24
N GLY A 103 -7.39 -1.77 -6.05
CA GLY A 103 -8.43 -1.03 -5.33
C GLY A 103 -9.25 -1.87 -4.36
N GLU A 104 -9.11 -3.20 -4.37
CA GLU A 104 -9.73 -4.07 -3.36
C GLU A 104 -8.89 -4.14 -2.07
N LEU A 105 -9.57 -4.43 -0.97
CA LEU A 105 -8.93 -4.59 0.34
C LEU A 105 -8.08 -5.87 0.35
N GLY A 106 -6.77 -5.72 0.58
CA GLY A 106 -5.85 -6.85 0.71
C GLY A 106 -5.94 -7.49 2.10
N SER A 107 -6.49 -8.70 2.18
CA SER A 107 -6.61 -9.48 3.42
C SER A 107 -5.97 -10.88 3.37
N ILE A 108 -5.53 -11.33 2.19
CA ILE A 108 -5.02 -12.68 1.95
C ILE A 108 -3.66 -12.60 1.26
N MET A 109 -2.74 -13.47 1.66
CA MET A 109 -1.45 -13.70 1.02
C MET A 109 -1.47 -15.03 0.25
N TYR A 110 -0.83 -15.05 -0.92
CA TYR A 110 -0.75 -16.23 -1.78
C TYR A 110 0.71 -16.65 -1.98
N VAL A 111 0.91 -17.97 -2.14
CA VAL A 111 2.16 -18.56 -2.62
C VAL A 111 1.83 -19.31 -3.91
N ILE A 112 2.58 -19.04 -4.97
CA ILE A 112 2.39 -19.69 -6.27
C ILE A 112 3.14 -21.02 -6.25
N GLN A 113 2.41 -22.12 -6.36
CA GLN A 113 3.00 -23.46 -6.40
C GLN A 113 3.34 -23.90 -7.82
N VAL A 114 2.45 -23.65 -8.79
CA VAL A 114 2.60 -24.11 -10.18
C VAL A 114 2.21 -22.98 -11.14
N ASN A 115 2.93 -22.89 -12.26
CA ASN A 115 2.75 -21.88 -13.31
C ASN A 115 3.16 -20.46 -12.91
N THR A 116 3.00 -19.53 -13.85
CA THR A 116 3.28 -18.11 -13.68
C THR A 116 1.99 -17.31 -13.63
N VAL A 117 2.01 -16.21 -12.89
CA VAL A 117 0.94 -15.20 -12.88
C VAL A 117 1.43 -13.95 -13.57
N GLN A 118 0.51 -13.16 -14.12
CA GLN A 118 0.81 -11.89 -14.78
C GLN A 118 0.13 -10.75 -14.05
N GLU A 119 0.87 -9.66 -13.85
CA GLU A 119 0.33 -8.40 -13.36
C GLU A 119 -0.20 -7.58 -14.55
N PHE A 120 -1.41 -7.04 -14.40
CA PHE A 120 -2.02 -6.14 -15.37
C PHE A 120 -2.13 -4.76 -14.71
N GLN A 121 -1.55 -3.74 -15.34
CA GLN A 121 -1.62 -2.34 -14.91
C GLN A 121 -2.88 -1.64 -15.40
#